data_AF-A0A2N6ANZ4-F1
#
_entry.id   AF-A0A2N6ANZ4-F1
#
_cell.length_a   1.000
_cell.length_b   1.000
_cell.length_c   1.000
_cell.angle_alpha   90.00
_cell.angle_beta   90.00
_cell.angle_gamma   90.00
#
_symmetry.space_group_name_H-M   'P 1'
#
loop_
_entity.id
_entity.type
_entity.pdbx_description
1 polymer ?
#
loop_
_entity_poly.entity_id
_entity_poly.type
_entity_poly.pdbx_seq_one_letter_code
_entity_poly.pdbx_strand_id
1 'polypeptide(L)'
;MPEDHLQIKNPKEERYRNTIGSIVSWGIFRAAIVMLLSWVVGDLVGWLDYGTWWMLTVLIFYAAVLHPMQVQYRLYKEETAQVMEGTLCSSCRYFEPTGVLCSKLDEHVSEDDIPCEGELWEPKPSM
;
A
#
# COMPACT_ATOMS: atom_id res chain seq x y z
N MET A 1 34.60 -0.52 27.64
CA MET A 1 33.80 -1.76 27.68
C MET A 1 32.69 -1.57 26.65
N PRO A 2 32.77 -2.20 25.46
CA PRO A 2 31.73 -2.02 24.46
C PRO A 2 30.59 -3.00 24.74
N GLU A 3 29.40 -2.46 25.02
CA GLU A 3 28.16 -3.21 25.11
C GLU A 3 27.66 -3.49 23.69
N ASP A 4 27.77 -4.74 23.29
CA ASP A 4 27.26 -5.25 22.02
C ASP A 4 25.74 -5.36 22.14
N HIS A 5 25.02 -4.34 21.63
CA HIS A 5 23.56 -4.32 21.57
C HIS A 5 23.07 -5.39 20.60
N LEU A 6 22.82 -6.58 21.16
CA LEU A 6 22.18 -7.72 20.52
C LEU A 6 20.81 -7.30 19.95
N GLN A 7 20.78 -7.00 18.65
CA GLN A 7 19.57 -6.73 17.88
C GLN A 7 18.72 -8.01 17.78
N ILE A 8 17.81 -8.22 18.74
CA ILE A 8 16.76 -9.24 18.62
C ILE A 8 15.78 -8.75 17.54
N LYS A 9 16.07 -9.07 16.28
CA LYS A 9 15.22 -8.75 15.14
C LYS A 9 13.91 -9.54 15.28
N ASN A 10 12.85 -8.86 15.71
CA ASN A 10 11.54 -9.47 15.91
C ASN A 10 10.98 -9.88 14.53
N PRO A 11 10.67 -11.16 14.27
CA PRO A 11 10.29 -11.65 12.93
C PRO A 11 8.95 -11.12 12.42
N LYS A 12 8.23 -10.31 13.21
CA LYS A 12 7.01 -9.62 12.80
C LYS A 12 7.27 -8.30 12.06
N GLU A 13 8.45 -7.70 12.22
CA GLU A 13 8.75 -6.37 11.68
C GLU A 13 9.12 -6.38 10.18
N GLU A 14 9.64 -7.50 9.66
CA GLU A 14 9.90 -7.67 8.22
C GLU A 14 8.64 -7.83 7.35
N ARG A 15 7.44 -7.80 7.96
CA ARG A 15 6.17 -8.03 7.25
C ARG A 15 5.50 -6.75 6.74
N TYR A 16 6.04 -5.55 6.98
CA TYR A 16 5.43 -4.33 6.48
C TYR A 16 6.14 -3.81 5.21
N ARG A 17 5.91 -4.50 4.09
CA ARG A 17 6.42 -4.09 2.76
C ARG A 17 5.33 -4.11 1.68
N ASN A 18 4.08 -3.87 2.07
CA ASN A 18 2.99 -3.70 1.11
C ASN A 18 2.56 -2.23 1.10
N THR A 19 3.47 -1.33 0.73
CA THR A 19 3.09 0.05 0.39
C THR A 19 2.05 0.00 -0.74
N ILE A 20 1.16 0.99 -0.82
CA ILE A 20 0.19 1.09 -1.93
C ILE A 20 0.90 0.96 -3.29
N GLY A 21 2.09 1.54 -3.44
CA GLY A 21 2.92 1.40 -4.64
C GLY A 21 3.31 -0.04 -4.97
N SER A 22 3.58 -0.88 -3.97
CA SER A 22 3.85 -2.32 -4.18
C SER A 22 2.60 -3.09 -4.58
N ILE A 23 1.43 -2.71 -4.05
CA ILE A 23 0.15 -3.34 -4.42
C ILE A 23 -0.18 -3.02 -5.88
N VAL A 24 -0.04 -1.75 -6.26
CA VAL A 24 -0.35 -1.27 -7.63
C VAL A 24 0.65 -1.83 -8.64
N SER A 25 1.95 -1.79 -8.37
CA SER A 25 2.98 -2.32 -9.28
C SER A 25 2.78 -3.82 -9.57
N TRP A 26 2.46 -4.59 -8.53
CA TRP A 26 2.18 -6.01 -8.68
C TRP A 26 0.85 -6.28 -9.41
N GLY A 27 -0.14 -5.40 -9.26
CA GLY A 27 -1.37 -5.41 -10.06
C GLY A 27 -1.11 -5.16 -11.55
N ILE A 28 -0.29 -4.16 -11.88
CA ILE A 28 0.12 -3.85 -13.26
C ILE A 28 0.87 -5.03 -13.88
N PHE A 29 1.81 -5.63 -13.13
CA PHE A 29 2.57 -6.78 -13.60
C PHE A 29 1.65 -7.97 -13.94
N ARG A 30 0.67 -8.28 -13.07
CA ARG A 30 -0.33 -9.32 -13.34
C ARG A 30 -1.21 -8.99 -14.53
N ALA A 31 -1.64 -7.74 -14.67
CA ALA A 31 -2.42 -7.30 -15.83
C ALA A 31 -1.64 -7.50 -17.13
N ALA A 32 -0.35 -7.14 -17.16
CA ALA A 32 0.52 -7.35 -18.32
C ALA A 32 0.64 -8.85 -18.67
N ILE A 33 0.83 -9.71 -17.68
CA ILE A 33 0.87 -11.17 -17.87
C ILE A 33 -0.46 -11.69 -18.42
N VAL A 34 -1.60 -11.29 -17.83
CA VAL A 34 -2.92 -11.75 -18.28
C VAL A 34 -3.17 -11.31 -19.72
N MET A 35 -2.81 -10.09 -20.10
CA MET A 35 -2.94 -9.62 -21.49
C MET A 35 -2.07 -10.43 -22.46
N LEU A 36 -0.80 -10.68 -22.13
CA LEU A 36 0.10 -11.49 -22.96
C LEU A 36 -0.40 -12.93 -23.09
N LEU A 37 -0.80 -13.56 -21.99
CA LEU A 37 -1.34 -14.92 -22.00
C LEU A 37 -2.65 -14.99 -22.79
N SER A 38 -3.53 -14.00 -22.66
CA SER A 38 -4.79 -13.97 -23.42
C SER A 38 -4.52 -13.86 -24.92
N TRP A 39 -3.49 -13.13 -25.33
CA TRP A 39 -3.13 -13.07 -26.74
C TRP A 39 -2.59 -14.41 -27.26
N VAL A 40 -1.64 -15.03 -26.55
CA VAL A 40 -1.04 -16.32 -26.93
C VAL A 40 -2.06 -17.47 -26.93
N VAL A 41 -2.90 -17.54 -25.89
CA VAL A 41 -3.93 -18.58 -25.80
C VAL A 41 -5.03 -18.36 -26.83
N GLY A 42 -5.39 -17.10 -27.13
CA GLY A 42 -6.36 -16.79 -28.18
C GLY A 42 -5.92 -17.26 -29.57
N ASP A 43 -4.63 -17.13 -29.90
CA ASP A 43 -4.07 -17.63 -31.16
C ASP A 43 -4.06 -19.16 -31.22
N LEU A 44 -3.76 -19.82 -30.10
CA LEU A 44 -3.71 -21.29 -30.01
C LEU A 44 -5.10 -21.94 -30.02
N VAL A 45 -6.09 -21.26 -29.43
CA VAL A 45 -7.47 -21.73 -29.26
C VAL A 45 -8.36 -21.10 -30.33
N GLY A 46 -8.06 -21.38 -31.60
CA GLY A 46 -8.79 -20.83 -32.75
C GLY A 46 -10.21 -21.37 -32.95
N TRP A 47 -10.69 -22.30 -32.11
CA TRP A 47 -12.04 -22.87 -32.20
C TRP A 47 -13.09 -22.09 -31.38
N LEU A 48 -12.66 -21.16 -30.53
CA LEU A 48 -13.58 -20.44 -29.64
C LEU A 48 -14.13 -19.20 -30.35
N ASP A 49 -15.44 -18.97 -30.23
CA ASP A 49 -16.06 -17.78 -30.77
C ASP A 49 -15.48 -16.50 -30.14
N TYR A 50 -15.28 -15.46 -30.95
CA TYR A 50 -14.63 -14.22 -30.56
C TYR A 50 -15.31 -13.57 -29.35
N GLY A 51 -16.65 -13.55 -29.33
CA GLY A 51 -17.41 -12.98 -28.21
C GLY A 51 -17.20 -13.75 -26.91
N THR A 52 -17.19 -15.08 -26.98
CA THR A 52 -16.98 -15.96 -25.82
C THR A 52 -15.56 -15.83 -25.28
N TRP A 53 -14.57 -15.71 -26.16
CA TRP A 53 -13.17 -15.52 -25.78
C TRP A 53 -12.94 -14.22 -24.98
N TRP A 54 -13.51 -13.10 -25.44
CA TRP A 54 -13.37 -11.82 -24.73
C TRP A 54 -14.11 -11.80 -23.39
N MET A 55 -15.31 -12.40 -23.31
CA MET A 55 -16.04 -12.57 -22.05
C MET A 55 -15.21 -13.34 -21.02
N LEU A 56 -14.60 -14.45 -21.43
CA LEU A 56 -13.75 -15.28 -20.58
C LEU A 56 -12.49 -14.53 -20.16
N THR A 57 -11.88 -13.77 -21.08
CA THR A 57 -10.70 -12.93 -20.79
C THR A 57 -11.00 -11.87 -19.73
N VAL A 58 -12.14 -11.17 -19.82
CA VAL A 58 -12.57 -10.18 -18.82
C VAL A 58 -12.81 -10.84 -17.46
N LEU A 59 -13.43 -12.02 -17.44
CA LEU A 59 -13.66 -12.77 -16.21
C LEU A 59 -12.35 -13.20 -15.54
N ILE A 60 -11.38 -13.69 -16.32
CA ILE A 60 -10.04 -14.01 -15.84
C ILE A 60 -9.34 -12.76 -15.32
N PHE A 61 -9.42 -11.64 -16.05
CA PHE A 61 -8.82 -10.38 -15.62
C PHE A 61 -9.37 -9.93 -14.26
N TYR A 62 -10.70 -10.01 -14.09
CA TYR A 62 -11.33 -9.69 -12.81
C TYR A 62 -10.82 -10.61 -11.68
N ALA A 63 -10.82 -11.92 -11.90
CA ALA A 63 -10.41 -12.89 -10.89
C ALA A 63 -8.91 -12.83 -10.54
N ALA A 64 -8.05 -12.61 -11.54
CA ALA A 64 -6.60 -12.67 -11.38
C ALA A 64 -5.96 -11.32 -11.01
N VAL A 65 -6.59 -10.19 -11.38
CA VAL A 65 -6.05 -8.84 -11.15
C VAL A 65 -6.89 -8.09 -10.13
N LEU A 66 -8.19 -7.90 -10.39
CA LEU A 66 -9.03 -7.03 -9.58
C LEU A 66 -9.33 -7.62 -8.20
N HIS A 67 -9.70 -8.90 -8.13
CA HIS A 67 -10.00 -9.58 -6.86
C HIS A 67 -8.83 -9.54 -5.87
N PRO A 68 -7.60 -9.99 -6.21
CA PRO A 68 -6.48 -9.91 -5.27
C PRO A 68 -6.11 -8.46 -4.94
N MET A 69 -6.24 -7.52 -5.87
CA MET A 69 -6.00 -6.10 -5.59
C MET A 69 -6.96 -5.56 -4.53
N GLN A 70 -8.25 -5.89 -4.61
CA GLN A 70 -9.25 -5.50 -3.61
C GLN A 70 -8.97 -6.09 -2.24
N VAL A 71 -8.59 -7.37 -2.17
CA VAL A 71 -8.25 -8.05 -0.91
C VAL A 71 -7.01 -7.41 -0.26
N GLN A 72 -5.95 -7.18 -1.04
CA GLN A 72 -4.73 -6.56 -0.54
C GLN A 72 -4.96 -5.12 -0.07
N TYR A 73 -5.80 -4.37 -0.78
CA TYR A 73 -6.17 -3.01 -0.38
C TYR A 73 -6.96 -2.97 0.93
N ARG A 74 -7.92 -3.89 1.11
CA ARG A 74 -8.68 -4.00 2.36
C ARG A 74 -7.77 -4.33 3.55
N LEU A 75 -6.86 -5.30 3.37
CA LEU A 75 -5.91 -5.68 4.41
C LEU A 75 -4.98 -4.51 4.78
N TYR A 76 -4.45 -3.81 3.78
CA TYR A 76 -3.64 -2.61 4.00
C TYR A 76 -4.40 -1.54 4.79
N LYS A 77 -5.68 -1.29 4.45
CA LYS A 77 -6.51 -0.32 5.17
C LYS A 77 -6.73 -0.69 6.63
N GLU A 78 -6.90 -1.97 6.93
CA GLU A 78 -7.14 -2.45 8.30
C GLU A 78 -5.87 -2.37 9.16
N GLU A 79 -4.72 -2.77 8.61
CA GLU A 79 -3.43 -2.68 9.30
C GLU A 79 -3.00 -1.21 9.50
N THR A 80 -3.20 -0.36 8.50
CA THR A 80 -2.90 1.07 8.62
C THR A 80 -3.80 1.78 9.62
N ALA A 81 -5.08 1.41 9.74
CA ALA A 81 -5.97 2.00 10.73
C ALA A 81 -5.45 1.81 12.17
N GLN A 82 -4.87 0.64 12.49
CA GLN A 82 -4.30 0.37 13.81
C GLN A 82 -3.03 1.17 14.09
N VAL A 83 -2.14 1.31 13.09
CA VAL A 83 -0.93 2.14 13.20
C VAL A 83 -1.29 3.63 13.32
N MET A 84 -2.35 4.03 12.63
CA MET A 84 -2.90 5.37 12.71
C MET A 84 -3.40 5.70 14.10
N GLU A 85 -4.20 4.84 14.72
CA GLU A 85 -4.70 5.06 16.08
C GLU A 85 -3.59 5.11 17.14
N GLY A 86 -2.45 4.45 16.90
CA GLY A 86 -1.32 4.39 17.83
C GLY A 86 -0.27 5.50 17.68
N THR A 87 -0.33 6.34 16.64
CA THR A 87 0.73 7.32 16.35
C THR A 87 0.24 8.76 16.54
N LEU A 88 1.02 9.59 17.23
CA LEU A 88 0.74 11.02 17.42
C LEU A 88 0.68 11.79 16.08
N CYS A 89 1.38 11.32 15.04
CA CYS A 89 1.34 11.90 13.70
C CYS A 89 -0.07 11.78 13.05
N SER A 90 -0.90 10.81 13.44
CA SER A 90 -2.24 10.61 12.87
C SER A 90 -3.23 11.74 13.14
N SER A 91 -3.06 12.44 14.27
CA SER A 91 -3.91 13.55 14.70
C SER A 91 -3.46 14.89 14.11
N CYS A 92 -2.34 14.92 13.39
CA CYS A 92 -1.75 16.12 12.83
C CYS A 92 -2.55 16.66 11.62
N ARG A 93 -2.50 17.98 11.41
CA ARG A 93 -3.15 18.67 10.27
C ARG A 93 -2.52 18.33 8.93
N TYR A 94 -1.23 17.99 8.89
CA TYR A 94 -0.47 17.67 7.66
C TYR A 94 -0.29 16.17 7.41
N PHE A 95 -1.08 15.35 8.11
CA PHE A 95 -1.09 13.92 7.94
C PHE A 95 -1.75 13.52 6.61
N GLU A 96 -1.02 12.77 5.78
CA GLU A 96 -1.50 12.25 4.50
C GLU A 96 -1.94 10.77 4.66
N PRO A 97 -3.25 10.47 4.65
CA PRO A 97 -3.78 9.12 4.91
C PRO A 97 -3.44 8.10 3.82
N THR A 98 -3.14 8.57 2.60
CA THR A 98 -2.80 7.69 1.49
C THR A 98 -1.37 7.15 1.57
N GLY A 99 -0.45 7.92 2.15
CA GLY A 99 0.95 7.52 2.34
C GLY A 99 1.28 7.00 3.75
N VAL A 100 0.37 7.18 4.71
CA VAL A 100 0.66 7.03 6.16
C VAL A 100 1.95 7.78 6.51
N LEU A 101 2.02 9.03 6.06
CA LEU A 101 3.19 9.89 6.20
C LEU A 101 2.76 11.29 6.64
N CYS A 102 3.51 11.88 7.55
CA CYS A 102 3.39 13.31 7.86
C CYS A 102 4.21 14.12 6.84
N SER A 103 3.53 14.77 5.88
CA SER A 103 4.16 15.45 4.74
C SER A 103 5.05 16.64 5.10
N LYS A 104 4.85 17.23 6.28
CA LYS A 104 5.55 18.45 6.75
C LYS A 104 6.27 18.29 8.09
N LEU A 105 6.11 17.14 8.77
CA LEU A 105 6.50 16.98 10.18
C LEU A 105 7.74 16.10 10.38
N ASP A 106 8.45 15.77 9.29
CA ASP A 106 9.68 14.97 9.32
C ASP A 106 10.94 15.84 9.50
N GLU A 107 10.79 17.03 10.11
CA GLU A 107 11.89 17.93 10.42
C GLU A 107 12.29 17.74 11.89
N HIS A 108 13.57 17.44 12.11
CA HIS A 108 14.10 17.22 13.46
C HIS A 108 14.16 18.55 14.21
N VAL A 109 13.73 18.57 15.47
CA VAL A 109 13.82 19.77 16.32
C VAL A 109 15.28 20.20 16.41
N SER A 110 15.57 21.45 16.09
CA SER A 110 16.89 22.07 16.26
C SER A 110 16.82 23.12 17.37
N GLU A 111 17.96 23.50 17.97
CA GLU A 111 17.97 24.52 19.04
C GLU A 111 17.49 25.90 18.54
N ASP A 112 17.60 26.16 17.23
CA ASP A 112 17.35 27.46 16.63
C ASP A 112 16.00 27.55 15.88
N ASP A 113 15.35 26.42 15.59
CA ASP A 113 14.10 26.38 14.83
C ASP A 113 13.15 25.30 15.38
N ILE A 114 11.96 25.74 15.78
CA ILE A 114 10.88 24.87 16.27
C ILE A 114 9.94 24.65 15.08
N PRO A 115 9.94 23.45 14.46
CA PRO A 115 9.08 23.19 13.33
C PRO A 115 7.62 23.38 13.74
N CYS A 116 6.83 23.94 12.81
CA CYS A 116 5.39 24.20 12.98
C CYS A 116 4.98 25.33 13.93
N GLU A 117 5.82 26.34 14.15
CA GLU A 117 5.51 27.52 14.99
C GLU A 117 5.04 27.15 16.42
N GLY A 118 5.30 25.92 16.87
CA GLY A 118 4.81 25.37 18.14
C GLY A 118 3.35 24.89 18.15
N GLU A 119 2.61 24.95 17.05
CA GLU A 119 1.14 24.75 17.02
C GLU A 119 0.62 23.35 16.63
N LEU A 120 1.45 22.30 16.53
CA LEU A 120 1.02 21.08 15.79
C LEU A 120 1.05 19.73 16.51
N TRP A 121 1.11 19.74 17.84
CA TRP A 121 0.85 18.53 18.64
C TRP A 121 -0.60 18.42 19.11
N GLU A 122 -1.47 19.39 18.82
CA GLU A 122 -2.84 19.34 19.30
C GLU A 122 -3.70 18.42 18.42
N PRO A 123 -4.32 17.38 19.02
CA PRO A 123 -5.21 16.51 18.28
C PRO A 123 -6.38 17.30 17.72
N LYS A 124 -6.84 16.95 16.52
CA LYS A 124 -8.08 17.50 15.95
C LYS A 124 -9.16 17.46 17.04
N PRO A 125 -9.80 18.59 17.39
CA PRO A 125 -10.90 18.55 18.36
C PRO A 125 -11.96 17.59 17.84
N SER A 126 -12.19 16.51 18.58
CA SER A 126 -13.24 15.54 18.28
C SER A 126 -14.57 16.28 18.33
N MET A 127 -15.26 16.36 17.19
CA MET A 127 -16.62 16.88 17.09
C MET A 127 -17.63 15.74 17.09
#